data_AF-A0A6G9Y3W7-F1
#
_entry.id   AF-A0A6G9Y3W7-F1
#
_cell.length_a   1.000
_cell.length_b   1.000
_cell.length_c   1.000
_cell.angle_alpha   90.00
_cell.angle_beta   90.00
_cell.angle_gamma   90.00
#
_symmetry.space_group_name_H-M   'P 1'
#
loop_
_entity.id
_entity.type
_entity.pdbx_description
1 polymer ?
#
loop_
_entity_poly.entity_id
_entity_poly.type
_entity_poly.pdbx_seq_one_letter_code
_entity_poly.pdbx_strand_id
1 'polypeptide(L)'
;MASMLLANAFGAVLVWAFIQYGLPVPEDAQSGARNTGLLVPGLVFITGGMLSAVASALMLRPVMRWQMRGGPPSRQEQMAALHAPLRQAILHLALWLIGGAILAGLIISEEPKLAGAVIVTECMAATIVFGFTYMLGERILRPVAAEALTAGTFDHTLTPGVGTRMAMTWGMGTFAPTIAIVLLCITQISSDVKFSAQSLAISILLLCGVVILQALALSMLTGSSISDPVRQLSQAIDRVQEGARDVQVEVFDGSEIGLLQVGFNRMMEEAAKRRQLQELFGQHVGEEVAQRALDYGTELGGETRFVAVLFVDMVGSTATAAERPPTEVVSLLNEFFRIVVDVIDRHNGFVNKFVGDAALAIFGAPLDRPDAPTAALAAARELREVLRQVPGLDIGIGVSAGLAVAGNIGAANRFEYTVIGDPVNEASRLTELAKDQPGRTLASGSALYFADESEQDKWETGEEVQLRGRRRKTLLAWPKESVRHTEEADAETVRSLG
;
A
#
# COMPACT_ATOMS: atom_id res chain seq x y z
N MET A 1 -7.93 -8.09 29.35
CA MET A 1 -7.98 -8.71 30.70
C MET A 1 -9.37 -8.74 31.30
N ALA A 2 -10.07 -7.60 31.46
CA ALA A 2 -11.40 -7.57 32.08
C ALA A 2 -12.40 -8.54 31.43
N SER A 3 -12.46 -8.61 30.10
CA SER A 3 -13.35 -9.54 29.38
C SER A 3 -13.05 -11.02 29.65
N MET A 4 -11.79 -11.37 29.91
CA MET A 4 -11.39 -12.76 30.21
C MET A 4 -11.70 -13.14 31.65
N LEU A 5 -11.57 -12.20 32.59
CA LEU A 5 -12.04 -12.39 33.97
C LEU A 5 -13.56 -12.51 34.03
N LEU A 6 -14.29 -11.70 33.24
CA LEU A 6 -15.75 -11.82 33.11
C LEU A 6 -16.17 -13.18 32.55
N ALA A 7 -15.47 -13.69 31.53
CA ALA A 7 -15.75 -15.03 30.98
C ALA A 7 -15.56 -16.14 32.04
N ASN A 8 -14.52 -16.04 32.87
CA ASN A 8 -14.30 -16.97 33.98
C ASN A 8 -15.37 -16.85 35.07
N ALA A 9 -15.74 -15.63 35.44
CA ALA A 9 -16.80 -15.38 36.43
C ALA A 9 -18.14 -15.93 35.95
N PHE A 10 -18.46 -15.76 34.67
CA PHE A 10 -19.65 -16.34 34.06
C PHE A 10 -19.62 -17.88 34.11
N GLY A 11 -18.48 -18.49 33.74
CA GLY A 11 -18.29 -19.94 33.85
C GLY A 11 -18.47 -20.45 35.29
N ALA A 12 -17.91 -19.73 36.27
CA ALA A 12 -18.06 -20.05 37.69
C ALA A 12 -19.52 -20.03 38.16
N VAL A 13 -20.28 -19.01 37.75
CA VAL A 13 -21.72 -18.91 38.05
C VAL A 13 -22.50 -20.05 37.40
N LEU A 14 -22.18 -20.40 36.15
CA LEU A 14 -22.86 -21.47 35.42
C LEU A 14 -22.59 -22.83 36.06
N VAL A 15 -21.36 -23.11 36.48
CA VAL A 15 -21.00 -24.33 37.20
C VAL A 15 -21.67 -24.39 38.56
N TRP A 16 -21.65 -23.30 39.32
CA TRP A 16 -22.37 -23.24 40.59
C TRP A 16 -23.87 -23.51 40.41
N ALA A 17 -24.52 -22.86 39.44
CA ALA A 17 -25.93 -23.09 39.14
C ALA A 17 -26.20 -24.54 38.71
N PHE A 18 -25.31 -25.15 37.93
CA PHE A 18 -25.43 -26.55 37.54
C PHE A 18 -25.24 -27.51 38.72
N ILE A 19 -24.30 -27.23 39.63
CA ILE A 19 -24.13 -28.04 40.86
C ILE A 19 -25.40 -27.99 41.73
N GLN A 20 -26.04 -26.83 41.80
CA GLN A 20 -27.22 -26.57 42.62
C GLN A 20 -28.50 -27.19 42.07
N TYR A 21 -28.72 -27.05 40.76
CA TYR A 21 -30.01 -27.36 40.13
C TYR A 21 -29.91 -28.43 39.02
N GLY A 22 -28.72 -28.67 38.51
CA GLY A 22 -28.48 -29.49 37.32
C GLY A 22 -27.87 -30.87 37.61
N LEU A 23 -27.27 -31.12 38.77
CA LEU A 23 -26.73 -32.44 39.09
C LEU A 23 -27.86 -33.46 39.36
N PRO A 24 -27.74 -34.69 38.83
CA PRO A 24 -28.77 -35.70 39.01
C PRO A 24 -28.87 -36.12 40.48
N VAL A 25 -30.08 -36.49 40.91
CA VAL A 25 -30.39 -36.84 42.30
C VAL A 25 -30.51 -38.37 42.41
N PRO A 26 -29.80 -39.02 43.35
CA PRO A 26 -29.96 -40.46 43.61
C PRO A 26 -31.41 -40.81 43.98
N GLU A 27 -31.91 -41.97 43.57
CA GLU A 27 -33.30 -42.38 43.83
C GLU A 27 -33.66 -42.44 45.32
N ASP A 28 -32.68 -42.62 46.19
CA ASP A 28 -32.84 -42.73 47.63
C ASP A 28 -32.60 -41.41 48.41
N ALA A 29 -32.33 -40.30 47.72
CA ALA A 29 -32.12 -38.99 48.30
C ALA A 29 -33.37 -38.09 48.21
N GLN A 30 -33.60 -37.23 49.21
CA GLN A 30 -34.70 -36.25 49.18
C GLN A 30 -34.45 -35.18 48.11
N SER A 31 -35.47 -34.87 47.31
CA SER A 31 -35.42 -33.83 46.28
C SER A 31 -35.47 -32.42 46.90
N GLY A 32 -34.34 -31.72 46.90
CA GLY A 32 -34.22 -30.33 47.33
C GLY A 32 -32.96 -29.67 46.75
N ALA A 33 -32.94 -28.33 46.71
CA ALA A 33 -31.72 -27.59 46.36
C ALA A 33 -30.58 -27.97 47.31
N ARG A 34 -29.42 -28.30 46.76
CA ARG A 34 -28.27 -28.73 47.57
C ARG A 34 -27.76 -27.55 48.37
N ASN A 35 -27.70 -27.65 49.70
CA ASN A 35 -27.22 -26.55 50.52
C ASN A 35 -25.67 -26.47 50.55
N THR A 36 -25.03 -26.63 49.38
CA THR A 36 -23.62 -26.31 49.18
C THR A 36 -23.50 -24.79 49.31
N GLY A 37 -23.15 -24.32 50.51
CA GLY A 37 -23.08 -22.89 50.81
C GLY A 37 -22.19 -22.13 49.82
N LEU A 38 -22.50 -20.85 49.60
CA LEU A 38 -21.78 -19.99 48.65
C LEU A 38 -20.33 -19.66 49.06
N LEU A 39 -19.98 -19.87 50.32
CA LEU A 39 -18.69 -19.43 50.87
C LEU A 39 -17.50 -20.15 50.22
N VAL A 40 -17.52 -21.49 50.17
CA VAL A 40 -16.37 -22.25 49.65
C VAL A 40 -16.21 -22.10 48.13
N PRO A 41 -17.27 -22.26 47.30
CA PRO A 41 -17.17 -21.96 45.87
C PRO A 41 -16.76 -20.51 45.61
N GLY A 42 -17.34 -19.55 46.34
CA GLY A 42 -16.96 -18.14 46.24
C GLY A 42 -15.47 -17.92 46.51
N LEU A 43 -14.92 -18.52 47.57
CA LEU A 43 -13.50 -18.44 47.90
C LEU A 43 -12.61 -19.07 46.83
N VAL A 44 -12.96 -20.25 46.30
CA VAL A 44 -12.22 -20.93 45.23
C VAL A 44 -12.19 -20.05 43.96
N PHE A 45 -13.33 -19.50 43.56
CA PHE A 45 -13.39 -18.65 42.36
C PHE A 45 -12.70 -17.29 42.54
N ILE A 46 -12.83 -16.65 43.71
CA ILE A 46 -12.15 -15.38 44.01
C ILE A 46 -10.63 -15.57 44.03
N THR A 47 -10.14 -16.61 44.71
CA THR A 47 -8.70 -16.91 44.77
C THR A 47 -8.15 -17.29 43.40
N GLY A 48 -8.84 -18.17 42.66
CA GLY A 48 -8.48 -18.51 41.28
C GLY A 48 -8.45 -17.30 40.36
N GLY A 49 -9.44 -16.40 40.46
CA GLY A 49 -9.49 -15.15 39.71
C GLY A 49 -8.33 -14.19 40.01
N MET A 50 -7.97 -14.04 41.29
CA MET A 50 -6.80 -13.24 41.69
C MET A 50 -5.48 -13.84 41.17
N LEU A 51 -5.30 -15.16 41.30
CA LEU A 51 -4.14 -15.87 40.78
C LEU A 51 -4.03 -15.72 39.25
N SER A 52 -5.16 -15.88 38.54
CA SER A 52 -5.23 -15.66 37.09
C SER A 52 -4.83 -14.24 36.70
N ALA A 53 -5.35 -13.22 37.39
CA ALA A 53 -5.05 -11.83 37.09
C ALA A 53 -3.56 -11.51 37.28
N VAL A 54 -2.98 -11.96 38.39
CA VAL A 54 -1.55 -11.77 38.69
C VAL A 54 -0.68 -12.51 37.67
N ALA A 55 -0.94 -13.80 37.42
CA ALA A 55 -0.16 -14.60 36.48
C ALA A 55 -0.26 -14.05 35.06
N SER A 56 -1.46 -13.69 34.60
CA SER A 56 -1.67 -13.06 33.29
C SER A 56 -0.91 -11.74 33.15
N ALA A 57 -0.85 -10.93 34.22
CA ALA A 57 -0.11 -9.68 34.23
C ALA A 57 1.39 -9.94 34.11
N LEU A 58 1.93 -10.92 34.86
CA LEU A 58 3.32 -11.34 34.76
C LEU A 58 3.68 -11.85 33.34
N MET A 59 2.79 -12.61 32.72
CA MET A 59 2.99 -13.19 31.39
C MET A 59 3.00 -12.14 30.28
N LEU A 60 2.17 -11.09 30.40
CA LEU A 60 2.09 -9.98 29.44
C LEU A 60 3.16 -8.91 29.65
N ARG A 61 3.96 -8.96 30.74
CA ARG A 61 5.03 -7.97 31.01
C ARG A 61 6.00 -7.74 29.84
N PRO A 62 6.54 -8.78 29.17
CA PRO A 62 7.47 -8.55 28.05
C PRO A 62 6.80 -7.80 26.90
N VAL A 63 5.55 -8.16 26.61
CA VAL A 63 4.74 -7.55 25.56
C VAL A 63 4.44 -6.09 25.88
N MET A 64 4.00 -5.80 27.12
CA MET A 64 3.76 -4.43 27.58
C MET A 64 5.03 -3.57 27.57
N ARG A 65 6.18 -4.13 27.99
CA ARG A 65 7.46 -3.42 27.95
C ARG A 65 7.87 -3.06 26.53
N TRP A 66 7.70 -3.99 25.60
CA TRP A 66 7.96 -3.75 24.19
C TRP A 66 7.06 -2.64 23.64
N GLN A 67 5.75 -2.72 23.89
CA GLN A 67 4.77 -1.71 23.43
C GLN A 67 5.08 -0.31 23.98
N MET A 68 5.55 -0.21 25.23
CA MET A 68 6.00 1.07 25.80
C MET A 68 7.35 1.54 25.22
N ARG A 69 8.27 0.62 24.92
CA ARG A 69 9.57 0.94 24.31
C ARG A 69 9.42 1.44 22.88
N GLY A 70 8.47 0.88 22.14
CA GLY A 70 8.37 1.04 20.68
C GLY A 70 9.50 0.34 19.92
N GLY A 71 9.45 0.46 18.59
CA GLY A 71 10.41 -0.14 17.68
C GLY A 71 10.25 -1.66 17.50
N PRO A 72 11.17 -2.30 16.76
CA PRO A 72 11.03 -3.72 16.45
C PRO A 72 11.10 -4.60 17.71
N PRO A 73 10.26 -5.65 17.80
CA PRO A 73 10.31 -6.59 18.90
C PRO A 73 11.58 -7.45 18.85
N SER A 74 12.12 -7.78 20.02
CA SER A 74 13.06 -8.89 20.12
C SER A 74 12.34 -10.22 19.89
N ARG A 75 13.09 -11.27 19.51
CA ARG A 75 12.53 -12.64 19.34
C ARG A 75 11.77 -13.12 20.58
N GLN A 76 12.21 -12.75 21.77
CA GLN A 76 11.53 -13.11 23.02
C GLN A 76 10.19 -12.38 23.18
N GLU A 77 10.13 -11.09 22.87
CA GLU A 77 8.90 -10.28 22.95
C GLU A 77 7.89 -10.71 21.88
N GLN A 78 8.36 -10.97 20.66
CA GLN A 78 7.55 -11.52 19.57
C GLN A 78 6.94 -12.86 19.96
N MET A 79 7.76 -13.80 20.46
CA MET A 79 7.29 -15.12 20.92
C MET A 79 6.32 -15.01 22.11
N ALA A 80 6.52 -14.03 22.99
CA ALA A 80 5.62 -13.79 24.11
C ALA A 80 4.26 -13.26 23.64
N ALA A 81 4.22 -12.38 22.64
CA ALA A 81 2.98 -11.85 22.06
C ALA A 81 2.19 -12.95 21.34
N LEU A 82 2.85 -13.74 20.49
CA LEU A 82 2.22 -14.79 19.68
C LEU A 82 1.64 -15.94 20.54
N HIS A 83 2.35 -16.36 21.59
CA HIS A 83 1.90 -17.45 22.46
C HIS A 83 1.07 -17.03 23.67
N ALA A 84 0.86 -15.73 23.89
CA ALA A 84 0.10 -15.25 25.05
C ALA A 84 -1.33 -15.84 25.15
N PRO A 85 -2.13 -15.94 24.07
CA PRO A 85 -3.46 -16.56 24.14
C PRO A 85 -3.42 -18.02 24.63
N LEU A 86 -2.53 -18.83 24.06
CA LEU A 86 -2.39 -20.24 24.42
C LEU A 86 -1.93 -20.41 25.86
N ARG A 87 -0.90 -19.66 26.27
CA ARG A 87 -0.39 -19.75 27.64
C ARG A 87 -1.45 -19.33 28.66
N GLN A 88 -2.26 -18.32 28.34
CA GLN A 88 -3.35 -17.89 29.22
C GLN A 88 -4.48 -18.92 29.28
N ALA A 89 -4.81 -19.58 28.17
CA ALA A 89 -5.76 -20.68 28.14
C ALA A 89 -5.28 -21.86 29.01
N ILE A 90 -4.00 -22.25 28.90
CA ILE A 90 -3.39 -23.30 29.72
C ILE A 90 -3.43 -22.92 31.21
N LEU A 91 -3.11 -21.67 31.56
CA LEU A 91 -3.21 -21.18 32.94
C LEU A 91 -4.63 -21.32 33.48
N HIS A 92 -5.65 -20.90 32.73
CA HIS A 92 -7.03 -21.03 33.16
C HIS A 92 -7.47 -22.48 33.27
N LEU A 93 -7.08 -23.34 32.32
CA LEU A 93 -7.34 -24.78 32.39
C LEU A 93 -6.76 -25.38 33.68
N ALA A 94 -5.53 -25.05 34.04
CA ALA A 94 -4.90 -25.52 35.28
C ALA A 94 -5.67 -25.02 36.52
N LEU A 95 -6.04 -23.75 36.57
CA LEU A 95 -6.82 -23.18 37.68
C LEU A 95 -8.20 -23.83 37.80
N TRP A 96 -8.86 -24.13 36.67
CA TRP A 96 -10.15 -24.81 36.65
C TRP A 96 -10.05 -26.27 37.09
N LEU A 97 -9.01 -26.99 36.69
CA LEU A 97 -8.77 -28.36 37.16
C LEU A 97 -8.50 -28.40 38.67
N ILE A 98 -7.71 -27.44 39.20
CA ILE A 98 -7.41 -27.35 40.63
C ILE A 98 -8.67 -26.96 41.43
N GLY A 99 -9.35 -25.88 41.02
CA GLY A 99 -10.56 -25.41 41.68
C GLY A 99 -11.70 -26.43 41.62
N GLY A 100 -11.89 -27.04 40.45
CA GLY A 100 -12.86 -28.11 40.23
C GLY A 100 -12.54 -29.36 41.05
N ALA A 101 -11.26 -29.75 41.21
CA ALA A 101 -10.90 -30.86 42.08
C ALA A 101 -11.20 -30.58 43.57
N ILE A 102 -11.00 -29.35 44.03
CA ILE A 102 -11.35 -28.95 45.40
C ILE A 102 -12.87 -29.02 45.60
N LEU A 103 -13.64 -28.46 44.67
CA LEU A 103 -15.11 -28.48 44.72
C LEU A 103 -15.66 -29.91 44.63
N ALA A 104 -15.13 -30.70 43.69
CA ALA A 104 -15.49 -32.09 43.54
C ALA A 104 -15.20 -32.88 44.82
N GLY A 105 -14.02 -32.71 45.43
CA GLY A 105 -13.67 -33.38 46.68
C GLY A 105 -14.64 -33.09 47.82
N LEU A 106 -15.11 -31.85 47.95
CA LEU A 106 -16.08 -31.47 48.97
C LEU A 106 -17.44 -32.12 48.73
N ILE A 107 -17.97 -32.00 47.50
CA ILE A 107 -19.27 -32.59 47.15
C ILE A 107 -19.24 -34.12 47.29
N ILE A 108 -18.15 -34.76 46.86
CA ILE A 108 -17.95 -36.21 46.95
C ILE A 108 -17.80 -36.65 48.41
N SER A 109 -17.22 -35.82 49.27
CA SER A 109 -17.08 -36.15 50.70
C SER A 109 -18.42 -36.15 51.43
N GLU A 110 -19.36 -35.30 51.03
CA GLU A 110 -20.73 -35.27 51.58
C GLU A 110 -21.59 -36.37 50.96
N GLU A 111 -21.50 -36.54 49.64
CA GLU A 111 -22.36 -37.44 48.84
C GLU A 111 -21.51 -38.22 47.80
N PRO A 112 -20.85 -39.32 48.21
CA PRO A 112 -19.94 -40.08 47.35
C PRO A 112 -20.58 -40.62 46.06
N LYS A 113 -21.90 -40.85 46.11
CA LYS A 113 -22.72 -41.32 44.99
C LYS A 113 -22.69 -40.40 43.77
N LEU A 114 -22.33 -39.14 43.95
CA LEU A 114 -22.30 -38.13 42.90
C LEU A 114 -20.97 -38.01 42.16
N ALA A 115 -19.95 -38.77 42.56
CA ALA A 115 -18.59 -38.61 42.08
C ALA A 115 -18.48 -38.57 40.55
N GLY A 116 -19.11 -39.52 39.85
CA GLY A 116 -19.09 -39.55 38.38
C GLY A 116 -19.69 -38.29 37.75
N ALA A 117 -20.87 -37.87 38.23
CA ALA A 117 -21.57 -36.71 37.68
C ALA A 117 -20.81 -35.39 37.92
N VAL A 118 -20.21 -35.25 39.11
CA VAL A 118 -19.45 -34.05 39.47
C VAL A 118 -18.16 -33.96 38.66
N ILE A 119 -17.39 -35.05 38.57
CA ILE A 119 -16.14 -35.09 37.78
C ILE A 119 -16.41 -34.74 36.31
N VAL A 120 -17.46 -35.32 35.73
CA VAL A 120 -17.86 -35.04 34.35
C VAL A 120 -18.18 -33.55 34.14
N THR A 121 -18.93 -32.96 35.08
CA THR A 121 -19.30 -31.54 35.04
C THR A 121 -18.09 -30.63 35.11
N GLU A 122 -17.16 -30.91 36.03
CA GLU A 122 -15.93 -30.12 36.20
C GLU A 122 -15.01 -30.21 34.98
N CYS A 123 -14.84 -31.41 34.40
CA CYS A 123 -14.07 -31.60 33.16
C CYS A 123 -14.68 -30.83 31.98
N MET A 124 -16.02 -30.83 31.88
CA MET A 124 -16.73 -30.06 30.85
C MET A 124 -16.48 -28.56 31.05
N ALA A 125 -16.67 -28.04 32.26
CA ALA A 125 -16.44 -26.63 32.57
C ALA A 125 -15.02 -26.17 32.28
N ALA A 126 -14.01 -26.98 32.64
CA ALA A 126 -12.61 -26.70 32.34
C ALA A 126 -12.35 -26.59 30.83
N THR A 127 -12.98 -27.46 30.02
CA THR A 127 -12.87 -27.43 28.56
C THR A 127 -13.56 -26.20 27.95
N ILE A 128 -14.73 -25.83 28.49
CA ILE A 128 -15.46 -24.62 28.09
C ILE A 128 -14.58 -23.39 28.30
N VAL A 129 -14.03 -23.23 29.52
CA VAL A 129 -13.22 -22.06 29.84
C VAL A 129 -11.93 -22.02 29.02
N PHE A 130 -11.28 -23.17 28.79
CA PHE A 130 -10.10 -23.25 27.94
C PHE A 130 -10.38 -22.68 26.55
N GLY A 131 -11.50 -23.06 25.92
CA GLY A 131 -11.85 -22.60 24.58
C GLY A 131 -12.25 -21.15 24.46
N PHE A 132 -13.08 -20.67 25.38
CA PHE A 132 -13.41 -19.26 25.40
C PHE A 132 -12.19 -18.39 25.72
N THR A 133 -11.32 -18.83 26.64
CA THR A 133 -10.10 -18.08 26.97
C THR A 133 -9.17 -18.01 25.77
N TYR A 134 -8.96 -19.14 25.08
CA TYR A 134 -8.11 -19.18 23.90
C TYR A 134 -8.63 -18.27 22.78
N MET A 135 -9.90 -18.44 22.37
CA MET A 135 -10.51 -17.66 21.30
C MET A 135 -10.62 -16.17 21.62
N LEU A 136 -11.03 -15.83 22.84
CA LEU A 136 -11.13 -14.44 23.26
C LEU A 136 -9.73 -13.81 23.38
N GLY A 137 -8.74 -14.58 23.83
CA GLY A 137 -7.35 -14.15 23.90
C GLY A 137 -6.77 -13.86 22.53
N GLU A 138 -7.00 -14.75 21.57
CA GLU A 138 -6.59 -14.60 20.18
C GLU A 138 -7.22 -13.34 19.56
N ARG A 139 -8.51 -13.10 19.82
CA ARG A 139 -9.20 -11.89 19.35
C ARG A 139 -8.69 -10.60 20.01
N ILE A 140 -8.42 -10.60 21.32
CA ILE A 140 -8.02 -9.40 22.06
C ILE A 140 -6.56 -9.02 21.80
N LEU A 141 -5.66 -10.02 21.75
CA LEU A 141 -4.23 -9.81 21.57
C LEU A 141 -3.83 -9.68 20.09
N ARG A 142 -4.84 -9.70 19.21
CA ARG A 142 -4.71 -9.61 17.77
C ARG A 142 -3.86 -8.42 17.29
N PRO A 143 -4.11 -7.16 17.69
CA PRO A 143 -3.34 -6.02 17.18
C PRO A 143 -1.87 -6.08 17.59
N VAL A 144 -1.61 -6.67 18.75
CA VAL A 144 -0.26 -6.81 19.31
C VAL A 144 0.51 -7.92 18.58
N ALA A 145 -0.18 -9.01 18.22
CA ALA A 145 0.40 -10.07 17.39
C ALA A 145 0.71 -9.53 15.97
N ALA A 146 -0.19 -8.73 15.39
CA ALA A 146 -0.01 -8.10 14.09
C ALA A 146 1.27 -7.26 14.01
N GLU A 147 1.44 -6.34 14.96
CA GLU A 147 2.62 -5.47 15.03
C GLU A 147 3.91 -6.27 15.26
N ALA A 148 3.82 -7.38 15.99
CA ALA A 148 4.96 -8.25 16.22
C ALA A 148 5.40 -8.98 14.94
N LEU A 149 4.50 -9.15 13.96
CA LEU A 149 4.75 -9.81 12.69
C LEU A 149 5.27 -8.86 11.62
N THR A 150 4.80 -7.61 11.60
CA THR A 150 5.22 -6.62 10.60
C THR A 150 6.64 -6.11 10.82
N ALA A 151 7.12 -6.08 12.06
CA ALA A 151 8.41 -5.50 12.43
C ALA A 151 9.61 -6.48 12.50
N GLY A 152 9.46 -7.75 12.10
CA GLY A 152 10.52 -8.76 12.22
C GLY A 152 10.55 -9.82 11.11
N THR A 153 11.65 -10.56 10.99
CA THR A 153 11.76 -11.73 10.10
C THR A 153 10.92 -12.87 10.67
N PHE A 154 9.82 -13.22 10.02
CA PHE A 154 8.85 -14.17 10.55
C PHE A 154 9.14 -15.62 10.12
N ASP A 155 9.05 -16.55 11.08
CA ASP A 155 9.01 -18.00 10.84
C ASP A 155 7.55 -18.45 10.90
N HIS A 156 7.01 -18.86 9.75
CA HIS A 156 5.60 -19.15 9.50
C HIS A 156 5.03 -20.36 10.25
N THR A 157 5.86 -21.08 11.00
CA THR A 157 5.50 -22.37 11.64
C THR A 157 4.86 -22.24 13.02
N LEU A 158 4.77 -21.03 13.58
CA LEU A 158 4.59 -20.83 15.02
C LEU A 158 3.15 -20.57 15.50
N THR A 159 2.17 -20.35 14.61
CA THR A 159 0.77 -20.09 15.02
C THR A 159 -0.22 -21.07 14.41
N PRO A 160 -1.31 -21.43 15.12
CA PRO A 160 -2.32 -22.34 14.60
C PRO A 160 -2.95 -21.81 13.33
N GLY A 161 -2.89 -22.64 12.29
CA GLY A 161 -3.55 -22.35 11.02
C GLY A 161 -5.07 -22.47 11.10
N VAL A 162 -5.74 -22.10 10.01
CA VAL A 162 -7.21 -22.12 9.91
C VAL A 162 -7.78 -23.51 10.26
N GLY A 163 -7.18 -24.58 9.71
CA GLY A 163 -7.61 -25.95 9.96
C GLY A 163 -7.49 -26.36 11.43
N THR A 164 -6.40 -25.97 12.09
CA THR A 164 -6.19 -26.24 13.52
C THR A 164 -7.23 -25.51 14.38
N ARG A 165 -7.56 -24.26 14.06
CA ARG A 165 -8.61 -23.50 14.78
C ARG A 165 -9.99 -24.11 14.58
N MET A 166 -10.32 -24.58 13.38
CA MET A 166 -11.57 -25.31 13.11
C MET A 166 -11.64 -26.61 13.92
N ALA A 167 -10.55 -27.39 13.95
CA ALA A 167 -10.47 -28.62 14.74
C ALA A 167 -10.60 -28.35 16.25
N MET A 168 -9.93 -27.32 16.77
CA MET A 168 -10.07 -26.88 18.16
C MET A 168 -11.50 -26.45 18.48
N THR A 169 -12.13 -25.69 17.59
CA THR A 169 -13.52 -25.23 17.74
C THR A 169 -14.49 -26.40 17.84
N TRP A 170 -14.38 -27.38 16.94
CA TRP A 170 -15.20 -28.59 16.99
C TRP A 170 -14.90 -29.44 18.23
N GLY A 171 -13.61 -29.64 18.52
CA GLY A 171 -13.14 -30.44 19.65
C GLY A 171 -13.66 -29.93 20.99
N MET A 172 -13.61 -28.62 21.19
CA MET A 172 -13.90 -27.97 22.47
C MET A 172 -15.34 -27.50 22.59
N GLY A 173 -15.97 -27.13 21.46
CA GLY A 173 -17.37 -26.70 21.42
C GLY A 173 -18.38 -27.84 21.40
N THR A 174 -18.03 -28.97 20.76
CA THR A 174 -18.98 -30.06 20.53
C THR A 174 -18.48 -31.39 21.10
N PHE A 175 -17.29 -31.84 20.69
CA PHE A 175 -16.81 -33.19 21.00
C PHE A 175 -16.63 -33.44 22.51
N ALA A 176 -15.84 -32.61 23.20
CA ALA A 176 -15.57 -32.79 24.62
C ALA A 176 -16.83 -32.65 25.51
N PRO A 177 -17.72 -31.65 25.32
CA PRO A 177 -18.96 -31.59 26.08
C PRO A 177 -19.92 -32.76 25.79
N THR A 178 -19.97 -33.25 24.54
CA THR A 178 -20.79 -34.42 24.20
C THR A 178 -20.24 -35.68 24.86
N ILE A 179 -18.92 -35.86 24.90
CA ILE A 179 -18.30 -36.96 25.64
C ILE A 179 -18.65 -36.88 27.13
N ALA A 180 -18.67 -35.69 27.71
CA ALA A 180 -19.09 -35.51 29.11
C ALA A 180 -20.52 -36.05 29.34
N ILE A 181 -21.47 -35.69 28.48
CA ILE A 181 -22.85 -36.23 28.54
C ILE A 181 -22.87 -37.75 28.39
N VAL A 182 -22.09 -38.31 27.45
CA VAL A 182 -21.99 -39.76 27.27
C VAL A 182 -21.44 -40.45 28.52
N LEU A 183 -20.40 -39.89 29.15
CA LEU A 183 -19.82 -40.41 30.39
C LEU A 183 -20.82 -40.36 31.56
N LEU A 184 -21.65 -39.32 31.63
CA LEU A 184 -22.74 -39.24 32.61
C LEU A 184 -23.75 -40.38 32.41
N CYS A 185 -24.16 -40.64 31.15
CA CYS A 185 -25.05 -41.76 30.81
C CYS A 185 -24.42 -43.12 31.10
N ILE A 186 -23.13 -43.30 30.78
CA ILE A 186 -22.39 -44.52 31.12
C ILE A 186 -22.39 -44.73 32.63
N THR A 187 -22.17 -43.67 33.42
CA THR A 187 -22.20 -43.74 34.89
C THR A 187 -23.56 -44.26 35.39
N GLN A 188 -24.68 -43.81 34.82
CA GLN A 188 -26.02 -44.32 35.17
C GLN A 188 -26.19 -45.82 34.86
N ILE A 189 -25.57 -46.30 33.78
CA ILE A 189 -25.71 -47.70 33.33
C ILE A 189 -24.80 -48.62 34.14
N SER A 190 -23.53 -48.25 34.33
CA SER A 190 -22.49 -49.12 34.88
C SER A 190 -22.34 -49.06 36.39
N SER A 191 -22.74 -47.97 37.03
CA SER A 191 -22.62 -47.83 38.49
C SER A 191 -23.81 -48.42 39.23
N ASP A 192 -23.55 -48.86 40.46
CA ASP A 192 -24.57 -49.35 41.41
C ASP A 192 -25.48 -48.21 41.92
N VAL A 193 -25.11 -46.95 41.67
CA VAL A 193 -25.89 -45.76 42.02
C VAL A 193 -26.84 -45.44 40.87
N LYS A 194 -28.15 -45.51 41.13
CA LYS A 194 -29.18 -45.10 40.16
C LYS A 194 -29.69 -43.71 40.48
N PHE A 195 -29.62 -42.82 39.50
CA PHE A 195 -30.24 -41.50 39.54
C PHE A 195 -31.70 -41.59 39.09
N SER A 196 -32.55 -40.75 39.67
CA SER A 196 -33.95 -40.60 39.24
C SER A 196 -34.01 -40.19 37.77
N ALA A 197 -34.83 -40.89 36.97
CA ALA A 197 -34.98 -40.66 35.53
C ALA A 197 -35.33 -39.20 35.21
N GLN A 198 -36.16 -38.56 36.03
CA GLN A 198 -36.53 -37.15 35.85
C GLN A 198 -35.32 -36.23 36.08
N SER A 199 -34.56 -36.45 37.15
CA SER A 199 -33.38 -35.63 37.47
C SER A 199 -32.29 -35.77 36.41
N LEU A 200 -32.05 -36.99 35.93
CA LEU A 200 -31.09 -37.27 34.87
C LEU A 200 -31.51 -36.62 33.54
N ALA A 201 -32.80 -36.67 33.20
CA ALA A 201 -33.33 -36.00 32.01
C ALA A 201 -33.12 -34.48 32.09
N ILE A 202 -33.36 -33.86 33.25
CA ILE A 202 -33.10 -32.43 33.47
C ILE A 202 -31.60 -32.13 33.32
N SER A 203 -30.71 -32.93 33.93
CA SER A 203 -29.26 -32.78 33.78
C SER A 203 -28.83 -32.82 32.32
N ILE A 204 -29.27 -33.82 31.56
CA ILE A 204 -28.93 -34.00 30.16
C ILE A 204 -29.46 -32.82 29.32
N LEU A 205 -30.72 -32.39 29.54
CA LEU A 205 -31.30 -31.25 28.83
C LEU A 205 -30.52 -29.96 29.08
N LEU A 206 -30.14 -29.69 30.34
CA LEU A 206 -29.32 -28.53 30.69
C LEU A 206 -27.93 -28.61 30.04
N LEU A 207 -27.26 -29.76 30.10
CA LEU A 207 -25.96 -29.97 29.46
C LEU A 207 -26.06 -29.76 27.95
N CYS A 208 -27.04 -30.36 27.27
CA CYS A 208 -27.28 -30.16 25.84
C CYS A 208 -27.49 -28.68 25.49
N GLY A 209 -28.26 -27.94 26.30
CA GLY A 209 -28.44 -26.50 26.13
C GLY A 209 -27.11 -25.74 26.22
N VAL A 210 -26.26 -26.06 27.20
CA VAL A 210 -24.92 -25.49 27.34
C VAL A 210 -24.04 -25.82 26.13
N VAL A 211 -24.03 -27.08 25.66
CA VAL A 211 -23.26 -27.50 24.48
C VAL A 211 -23.69 -26.72 23.24
N ILE A 212 -25.00 -26.59 23.00
CA ILE A 212 -25.52 -25.88 21.82
C ILE A 212 -25.13 -24.39 21.86
N LEU A 213 -25.35 -23.72 22.99
CA LEU A 213 -25.01 -22.30 23.15
C LEU A 213 -23.50 -22.06 23.03
N GLN A 214 -22.70 -22.93 23.64
CA GLN A 214 -21.25 -22.88 23.54
C GLN A 214 -20.77 -23.11 22.10
N ALA A 215 -21.23 -24.17 21.44
CA ALA A 215 -20.82 -24.53 20.09
C ALA A 215 -21.16 -23.40 19.12
N LEU A 216 -22.34 -22.78 19.26
CA LEU A 216 -22.73 -21.61 18.49
C LEU A 216 -21.80 -20.43 18.75
N ALA A 217 -21.56 -20.06 20.02
CA ALA A 217 -20.71 -18.94 20.37
C ALA A 217 -19.25 -19.12 19.88
N LEU A 218 -18.69 -20.31 20.04
CA LEU A 218 -17.33 -20.62 19.59
C LEU A 218 -17.25 -20.62 18.05
N SER A 219 -18.26 -21.15 17.38
CA SER A 219 -18.35 -21.12 15.91
C SER A 219 -18.47 -19.69 15.37
N MET A 220 -19.22 -18.81 16.02
CA MET A 220 -19.32 -17.39 15.65
C MET A 220 -17.99 -16.66 15.84
N LEU A 221 -17.28 -16.92 16.95
CA LEU A 221 -15.95 -16.36 17.20
C LEU A 221 -14.94 -16.81 16.15
N THR A 222 -14.84 -18.11 15.90
CA THR A 222 -13.93 -18.67 14.88
C THR A 222 -14.31 -18.19 13.48
N GLY A 223 -15.60 -18.15 13.16
CA GLY A 223 -16.12 -17.64 11.89
C GLY A 223 -15.69 -16.20 11.65
N SER A 224 -15.87 -15.30 12.63
CA SER A 224 -15.40 -13.91 12.55
C SER A 224 -13.88 -13.80 12.42
N SER A 225 -13.12 -14.69 13.08
CA SER A 225 -11.66 -14.69 13.00
C SER A 225 -11.12 -15.04 11.61
N ILE A 226 -11.89 -15.76 10.79
CA ILE A 226 -11.51 -16.20 9.44
C ILE A 226 -12.15 -15.29 8.38
N SER A 227 -13.45 -15.01 8.51
CA SER A 227 -14.21 -14.28 7.50
C SER A 227 -13.89 -12.79 7.46
N ASP A 228 -13.61 -12.15 8.60
CA ASP A 228 -13.35 -10.70 8.62
C ASP A 228 -12.06 -10.36 7.86
N PRO A 229 -10.91 -11.03 8.11
CA PRO A 229 -9.67 -10.75 7.38
C PRO A 229 -9.77 -11.05 5.88
N VAL A 230 -10.43 -12.16 5.51
CA VAL A 230 -10.65 -12.54 4.11
C VAL A 230 -11.50 -11.49 3.39
N ARG A 231 -12.57 -11.02 4.04
CA ARG A 231 -13.43 -9.96 3.48
C ARG A 231 -12.66 -8.67 3.27
N GLN A 232 -11.83 -8.27 4.24
CA GLN A 232 -11.01 -7.06 4.10
C GLN A 232 -9.97 -7.18 2.99
N LEU A 233 -9.32 -8.34 2.86
CA LEU A 233 -8.39 -8.60 1.77
C LEU A 233 -9.09 -8.55 0.40
N SER A 234 -10.28 -9.15 0.28
CA SER A 234 -11.09 -9.06 -0.94
C SER A 234 -11.44 -7.61 -1.28
N GLN A 235 -11.93 -6.84 -0.29
CA GLN A 235 -12.27 -5.43 -0.48
C GLN A 235 -11.05 -4.58 -0.86
N ALA A 236 -9.87 -4.89 -0.31
CA ALA A 236 -8.63 -4.23 -0.68
C ALA A 236 -8.24 -4.53 -2.13
N ILE A 237 -8.39 -5.78 -2.58
CA ILE A 237 -8.15 -6.17 -3.97
C ILE A 237 -9.11 -5.42 -4.91
N ASP A 238 -10.40 -5.36 -4.58
CA ASP A 238 -11.40 -4.65 -5.40
C ASP A 238 -11.04 -3.17 -5.53
N ARG A 239 -10.65 -2.52 -4.43
CA ARG A 239 -10.19 -1.12 -4.45
C ARG A 239 -8.97 -0.91 -5.35
N VAL A 240 -8.01 -1.84 -5.34
CA VAL A 240 -6.83 -1.77 -6.22
C VAL A 240 -7.23 -1.93 -7.69
N GLN A 241 -8.19 -2.81 -7.99
CA GLN A 241 -8.74 -2.97 -9.35
C GLN A 241 -9.48 -1.70 -9.83
N GLU A 242 -10.13 -0.99 -8.92
CA GLU A 242 -10.75 0.33 -9.18
C GLU A 242 -9.74 1.48 -9.32
N GLY A 243 -8.43 1.18 -9.19
CA GLY A 243 -7.35 2.15 -9.38
C GLY A 243 -6.84 2.81 -8.11
N ALA A 244 -7.28 2.36 -6.91
CA ALA A 244 -6.72 2.84 -5.66
C ALA A 244 -5.24 2.43 -5.52
N ARG A 245 -4.40 3.42 -5.20
CA ARG A 245 -2.93 3.29 -5.21
C ARG A 245 -2.31 3.14 -3.82
N ASP A 246 -3.05 3.53 -2.80
CA ASP A 246 -2.64 3.52 -1.39
C ASP A 246 -3.63 2.65 -0.61
N VAL A 247 -3.45 1.34 -0.74
CA VAL A 247 -4.28 0.35 -0.09
C VAL A 247 -3.38 -0.55 0.74
N GLN A 248 -3.67 -0.60 2.03
CA GLN A 248 -3.03 -1.53 2.96
C GLN A 248 -4.12 -2.24 3.76
N VAL A 249 -3.84 -3.50 4.10
CA VAL A 249 -4.70 -4.29 4.98
C VAL A 249 -4.05 -4.44 6.35
N GLU A 250 -4.85 -4.38 7.40
CA GLU A 250 -4.40 -4.73 8.73
C GLU A 250 -4.08 -6.23 8.77
N VAL A 251 -2.90 -6.60 9.26
CA VAL A 251 -2.50 -8.01 9.38
C VAL A 251 -3.18 -8.57 10.62
N PHE A 252 -4.09 -9.54 10.50
CA PHE A 252 -4.89 -9.97 11.65
C PHE A 252 -4.16 -10.97 12.54
N ASP A 253 -3.34 -11.88 12.03
CA ASP A 253 -2.69 -12.89 12.86
C ASP A 253 -1.49 -13.53 12.17
N GLY A 254 -0.85 -14.51 12.82
CA GLY A 254 0.26 -15.27 12.23
C GLY A 254 -0.15 -16.44 11.33
N SER A 255 -1.46 -16.67 11.13
CA SER A 255 -1.94 -17.80 10.33
C SER A 255 -1.65 -17.62 8.84
N GLU A 256 -2.03 -18.60 8.03
CA GLU A 256 -1.95 -18.53 6.58
C GLU A 256 -2.66 -17.29 6.03
N ILE A 257 -3.75 -16.84 6.68
CA ILE A 257 -4.48 -15.63 6.26
C ILE A 257 -3.64 -14.38 6.49
N GLY A 258 -3.02 -14.25 7.66
CA GLY A 258 -2.13 -13.14 7.96
C GLY A 258 -0.93 -13.08 7.01
N LEU A 259 -0.40 -14.24 6.57
CA LEU A 259 0.65 -14.29 5.56
C LEU A 259 0.22 -13.74 4.21
N LEU A 260 -1.02 -14.04 3.79
CA LEU A 260 -1.58 -13.46 2.57
C LEU A 260 -1.69 -11.94 2.69
N GLN A 261 -2.05 -11.42 3.86
CA GLN A 261 -2.15 -9.98 4.10
C GLN A 261 -0.79 -9.28 4.12
N VAL A 262 0.22 -9.87 4.76
CA VAL A 262 1.61 -9.37 4.69
C VAL A 262 2.11 -9.40 3.25
N GLY A 263 1.85 -10.48 2.51
CA GLY A 263 2.19 -10.60 1.10
C GLY A 263 1.54 -9.51 0.24
N PHE A 264 0.25 -9.26 0.45
CA PHE A 264 -0.48 -8.19 -0.24
C PHE A 264 0.13 -6.80 0.03
N ASN A 265 0.39 -6.46 1.30
CA ASN A 265 0.97 -5.16 1.65
C ASN A 265 2.36 -4.97 1.01
N ARG A 266 3.18 -6.02 1.01
CA ARG A 266 4.49 -6.00 0.34
C ARG A 266 4.37 -5.80 -1.17
N MET A 267 3.42 -6.47 -1.82
CA MET A 267 3.17 -6.26 -3.26
C MET A 267 2.75 -4.81 -3.55
N MET A 268 1.92 -4.21 -2.69
CA MET A 268 1.51 -2.80 -2.84
C MET A 268 2.69 -1.83 -2.67
N GLU A 269 3.57 -2.08 -1.71
CA GLU A 269 4.79 -1.29 -1.51
C GLU A 269 5.75 -1.40 -2.70
N GLU A 270 6.00 -2.62 -3.19
CA GLU A 270 6.84 -2.85 -4.36
C GLU A 270 6.24 -2.21 -5.63
N ALA A 271 4.91 -2.27 -5.79
CA ALA A 271 4.21 -1.61 -6.89
C ALA A 271 4.28 -0.08 -6.80
N ALA A 272 4.20 0.51 -5.61
CA ALA A 272 4.39 1.94 -5.40
C ALA A 272 5.82 2.37 -5.75
N LYS A 273 6.83 1.61 -5.31
CA LYS A 273 8.24 1.88 -5.63
C LYS A 273 8.52 1.79 -7.13
N ARG A 274 7.94 0.80 -7.82
CA ARG A 274 8.07 0.66 -9.28
C ARG A 274 7.48 1.86 -10.03
N ARG A 275 6.32 2.35 -9.59
CA ARG A 275 5.69 3.56 -10.17
C ARG A 275 6.55 4.81 -9.96
N GLN A 276 7.08 5.01 -8.75
CA GLN A 276 7.98 6.12 -8.48
C GLN A 276 9.23 6.08 -9.38
N LEU A 277 9.79 4.89 -9.61
CA LEU A 277 10.92 4.73 -10.55
C LEU A 277 10.52 5.05 -11.99
N GLN A 278 9.32 4.69 -12.43
CA GLN A 278 8.81 5.02 -13.76
C GLN A 278 8.63 6.54 -13.92
N GLU A 279 8.02 7.21 -12.93
CA GLU A 279 7.85 8.66 -12.91
C GLU A 279 9.20 9.40 -12.96
N LEU A 280 10.18 8.96 -12.14
CA LEU A 280 11.52 9.52 -12.13
C LEU A 280 12.27 9.26 -13.45
N PHE A 281 12.06 8.11 -14.07
CA PHE A 281 12.65 7.80 -15.38
C PHE A 281 12.06 8.72 -16.46
N GLY A 282 10.73 8.86 -16.52
CA GLY A 282 10.04 9.78 -17.45
C GLY A 282 10.52 11.23 -17.32
N GLN A 283 10.70 11.73 -16.10
CA GLN A 283 11.27 13.06 -15.86
C GLN A 283 12.70 13.25 -16.38
N HIS A 284 13.48 12.16 -16.49
CA HIS A 284 14.88 12.24 -16.91
C HIS A 284 15.09 12.00 -18.40
N VAL A 285 14.28 11.13 -19.02
CA VAL A 285 14.42 10.78 -20.45
C VAL A 285 13.33 11.36 -21.36
N GLY A 286 12.27 11.93 -20.77
CA GLY A 286 11.05 12.37 -21.45
C GLY A 286 10.00 11.25 -21.53
N GLU A 287 8.72 11.63 -21.34
CA GLU A 287 7.59 10.68 -21.28
C GLU A 287 7.48 9.82 -22.54
N GLU A 288 7.67 10.42 -23.72
CA GLU A 288 7.56 9.71 -25.00
C GLU A 288 8.67 8.67 -25.20
N VAL A 289 9.88 8.95 -24.73
CA VAL A 289 11.02 8.01 -24.79
C VAL A 289 10.83 6.90 -23.76
N ALA A 290 10.36 7.24 -22.56
CA ALA A 290 10.07 6.27 -21.52
C ALA A 290 8.98 5.28 -21.96
N GLN A 291 7.88 5.78 -22.53
CA GLN A 291 6.80 4.95 -23.02
C GLN A 291 7.26 4.06 -24.18
N ARG A 292 8.00 4.62 -25.15
CA ARG A 292 8.57 3.84 -26.26
C ARG A 292 9.50 2.73 -25.77
N ALA A 293 10.31 3.00 -24.74
CA ALA A 293 11.20 2.01 -24.15
C ALA A 293 10.44 0.87 -23.45
N LEU A 294 9.27 1.15 -22.86
CA LEU A 294 8.40 0.13 -22.26
C LEU A 294 7.73 -0.74 -23.33
N ASP A 295 7.31 -0.15 -24.45
CA ASP A 295 6.56 -0.85 -25.50
C ASP A 295 7.47 -1.64 -26.46
N TYR A 296 8.66 -1.11 -26.78
CA TYR A 296 9.55 -1.65 -27.82
C TYR A 296 10.96 -2.01 -27.33
N GLY A 297 11.26 -1.82 -26.05
CA GLY A 297 12.60 -2.06 -25.48
C GLY A 297 13.61 -0.94 -25.76
N THR A 298 14.87 -1.18 -25.41
CA THR A 298 15.97 -0.19 -25.41
C THR A 298 17.11 -0.55 -26.36
N GLU A 299 16.82 -1.29 -27.43
CA GLU A 299 17.85 -1.74 -28.37
C GLU A 299 18.62 -0.55 -28.97
N LEU A 300 19.94 -0.73 -29.12
CA LEU A 300 20.81 0.25 -29.76
C LEU A 300 20.56 0.24 -31.26
N GLY A 301 20.54 1.44 -31.84
CA GLY A 301 20.25 1.62 -33.25
C GLY A 301 19.29 2.78 -33.45
N GLY A 302 19.00 3.07 -34.70
CA GLY A 302 18.08 4.12 -35.06
C GLY A 302 17.50 3.90 -36.44
N GLU A 303 16.40 4.57 -36.70
CA GLU A 303 15.70 4.56 -37.97
C GLU A 303 15.89 5.90 -38.67
N THR A 304 16.06 5.84 -39.99
CA THR A 304 16.10 7.06 -40.80
C THR A 304 14.70 7.65 -40.85
N ARG A 305 14.54 8.85 -40.28
CA ARG A 305 13.29 9.59 -40.24
C ARG A 305 13.46 10.99 -40.77
N PHE A 306 12.37 11.53 -41.32
CA PHE A 306 12.29 12.93 -41.65
C PHE A 306 11.89 13.69 -40.39
N VAL A 307 12.76 14.61 -39.95
CA VAL A 307 12.59 15.33 -38.69
C VAL A 307 12.85 16.82 -38.90
N ALA A 308 12.24 17.65 -38.05
CA ALA A 308 12.63 19.03 -37.88
C ALA A 308 13.36 19.19 -36.54
N VAL A 309 14.42 19.98 -36.55
CA VAL A 309 15.30 20.21 -35.41
C VAL A 309 15.28 21.70 -35.11
N LEU A 310 14.96 22.02 -33.86
CA LEU A 310 15.04 23.38 -33.32
C LEU A 310 16.13 23.41 -32.27
N PHE A 311 17.02 24.39 -32.38
CA PHE A 311 18.05 24.65 -31.40
C PHE A 311 17.84 26.08 -30.88
N VAL A 312 17.82 26.26 -29.57
CA VAL A 312 17.69 27.56 -28.93
C VAL A 312 18.81 27.72 -27.92
N ASP A 313 19.47 28.87 -27.94
CA ASP A 313 20.66 29.10 -27.11
C ASP A 313 20.70 30.54 -26.59
N MET A 314 21.14 30.72 -25.35
CA MET A 314 21.27 32.04 -24.74
C MET A 314 22.44 32.82 -25.33
N VAL A 315 22.25 34.11 -25.55
CA VAL A 315 23.29 35.03 -26.02
C VAL A 315 24.08 35.52 -24.80
N GLY A 316 25.40 35.36 -24.82
CA GLY A 316 26.27 35.90 -23.78
C GLY A 316 26.15 35.23 -22.41
N SER A 317 25.66 33.99 -22.35
CA SER A 317 25.49 33.20 -21.12
C SER A 317 26.74 33.13 -20.22
N THR A 318 27.92 33.01 -20.84
CA THR A 318 29.21 32.94 -20.14
C THR A 318 29.57 34.25 -19.44
N ALA A 319 29.22 35.40 -20.04
CA ALA A 319 29.36 36.70 -19.39
C ALA A 319 28.35 36.84 -18.23
N THR A 320 27.09 36.46 -18.47
CA THR A 320 26.02 36.46 -17.44
C THR A 320 26.38 35.58 -16.23
N ALA A 321 27.00 34.42 -16.46
CA ALA A 321 27.45 33.51 -15.39
C ALA A 321 28.65 34.04 -14.60
N ALA A 322 29.46 34.93 -15.19
CA ALA A 322 30.59 35.55 -14.51
C ALA A 322 30.19 36.76 -13.65
N GLU A 323 29.10 37.43 -14.00
CA GLU A 323 28.67 38.70 -13.37
C GLU A 323 27.57 38.54 -12.33
N ARG A 324 26.87 37.39 -12.28
CA ARG A 324 25.74 37.14 -11.38
C ARG A 324 26.02 36.06 -10.33
N PRO A 325 25.36 36.11 -9.15
CA PRO A 325 25.40 35.01 -8.17
C PRO A 325 24.92 33.68 -8.78
N PRO A 326 25.54 32.54 -8.44
CA PRO A 326 25.17 31.23 -9.01
C PRO A 326 23.68 30.87 -8.84
N THR A 327 23.06 31.28 -7.73
CA THR A 327 21.63 31.05 -7.48
C THR A 327 20.73 31.80 -8.46
N GLU A 328 21.09 33.03 -8.83
CA GLU A 328 20.33 33.82 -9.80
C GLU A 328 20.49 33.25 -11.22
N VAL A 329 21.68 32.77 -11.56
CA VAL A 329 21.95 32.10 -12.84
C VAL A 329 21.12 30.82 -12.95
N VAL A 330 21.06 30.01 -11.89
CA VAL A 330 20.24 28.78 -11.86
C VAL A 330 18.75 29.11 -11.96
N SER A 331 18.26 30.14 -11.27
CA SER A 331 16.87 30.58 -11.40
C SER A 331 16.52 31.02 -12.82
N LEU A 332 17.38 31.81 -13.47
CA LEU A 332 17.18 32.24 -14.86
C LEU A 332 17.22 31.06 -15.84
N LEU A 333 18.15 30.11 -15.65
CA LEU A 333 18.24 28.90 -16.46
C LEU A 333 16.98 28.04 -16.31
N ASN A 334 16.51 27.83 -15.08
CA ASN A 334 15.28 27.05 -14.84
C ASN A 334 14.06 27.73 -15.46
N GLU A 335 13.97 29.06 -15.42
CA GLU A 335 12.90 29.79 -16.08
C GLU A 335 12.97 29.67 -17.61
N PHE A 336 14.16 29.81 -18.19
CA PHE A 336 14.42 29.56 -19.62
C PHE A 336 13.98 28.14 -20.03
N PHE A 337 14.48 27.11 -19.33
CA PHE A 337 14.13 25.72 -19.63
C PHE A 337 12.64 25.43 -19.47
N ARG A 338 11.98 25.99 -18.43
CA ARG A 338 10.54 25.87 -18.23
C ARG A 338 9.76 26.41 -19.42
N ILE A 339 10.11 27.60 -19.91
CA ILE A 339 9.43 28.21 -21.06
C ILE A 339 9.72 27.42 -22.34
N VAL A 340 10.96 26.96 -22.53
CA VAL A 340 11.32 26.14 -23.69
C VAL A 340 10.51 24.87 -23.72
N VAL A 341 10.46 24.12 -22.61
CA VAL A 341 9.68 22.88 -22.52
C VAL A 341 8.20 23.15 -22.79
N ASP A 342 7.60 24.15 -22.14
CA ASP A 342 6.18 24.48 -22.32
C ASP A 342 5.81 24.81 -23.78
N VAL A 343 6.61 25.63 -24.47
CA VAL A 343 6.33 25.97 -25.88
C VAL A 343 6.55 24.76 -26.78
N ILE A 344 7.65 24.02 -26.60
CA ILE A 344 7.93 22.84 -27.43
C ILE A 344 6.82 21.79 -27.27
N ASP A 345 6.37 21.53 -26.05
CA ASP A 345 5.28 20.58 -25.77
C ASP A 345 3.95 21.04 -26.38
N ARG A 346 3.63 22.35 -26.34
CA ARG A 346 2.42 22.91 -26.99
C ARG A 346 2.40 22.76 -28.51
N HIS A 347 3.57 22.66 -29.13
CA HIS A 347 3.72 22.34 -30.55
C HIS A 347 4.02 20.86 -30.80
N ASN A 348 3.83 20.00 -29.79
CA ASN A 348 4.03 18.55 -29.83
C ASN A 348 5.45 18.15 -30.28
N GLY A 349 6.45 18.95 -29.91
CA GLY A 349 7.86 18.61 -30.08
C GLY A 349 8.42 17.90 -28.86
N PHE A 350 9.60 17.31 -29.02
CA PHE A 350 10.32 16.60 -27.98
C PHE A 350 11.63 17.33 -27.65
N VAL A 351 11.76 17.83 -26.42
CA VAL A 351 13.04 18.38 -25.93
C VAL A 351 14.00 17.21 -25.70
N ASN A 352 14.98 17.07 -26.58
CA ASN A 352 15.89 15.95 -26.56
C ASN A 352 16.92 16.03 -25.44
N LYS A 353 17.57 17.20 -25.31
CA LYS A 353 18.54 17.48 -24.26
C LYS A 353 18.80 18.97 -24.10
N PHE A 354 19.23 19.33 -22.90
CA PHE A 354 19.87 20.61 -22.62
C PHE A 354 21.38 20.49 -22.82
N VAL A 355 21.99 21.47 -23.48
CA VAL A 355 23.43 21.53 -23.77
C VAL A 355 23.97 22.80 -23.15
N GLY A 356 24.30 22.76 -21.86
CA GLY A 356 24.71 23.95 -21.12
C GLY A 356 23.55 24.93 -20.98
N ASP A 357 23.64 26.06 -21.68
CA ASP A 357 22.69 27.16 -21.81
C ASP A 357 21.76 27.04 -23.03
N ALA A 358 21.90 25.97 -23.81
CA ALA A 358 21.08 25.69 -24.97
C ALA A 358 20.09 24.55 -24.74
N ALA A 359 19.07 24.48 -25.59
CA ALA A 359 18.17 23.34 -25.70
C ALA A 359 18.07 22.86 -27.16
N LEU A 360 18.09 21.54 -27.33
CA LEU A 360 17.84 20.85 -28.59
C LEU A 360 16.45 20.22 -28.53
N ALA A 361 15.56 20.65 -29.43
CA ALA A 361 14.23 20.07 -29.61
C ALA A 361 14.11 19.40 -30.98
N ILE A 362 13.31 18.34 -31.02
CA ILE A 362 13.11 17.47 -32.19
C ILE A 362 11.61 17.36 -32.44
N PHE A 363 11.21 17.45 -33.70
CA PHE A 363 9.84 17.25 -34.16
C PHE A 363 9.85 16.11 -35.18
N GLY A 364 8.89 15.19 -35.11
CA GLY A 364 8.84 13.98 -35.96
C GLY A 364 9.64 12.78 -35.42
N ALA A 365 10.18 12.88 -34.20
CA ALA A 365 10.71 11.75 -33.44
C ALA A 365 10.63 12.05 -31.93
N PRO A 366 10.36 11.06 -31.05
CA PRO A 366 10.19 9.62 -31.31
C PRO A 366 8.84 9.22 -31.92
N LEU A 367 7.86 10.11 -31.94
CA LEU A 367 6.58 9.93 -32.62
C LEU A 367 6.67 10.44 -34.07
N ASP A 368 6.09 9.70 -35.02
CA ASP A 368 6.08 10.08 -36.42
C ASP A 368 5.05 11.20 -36.67
N ARG A 369 5.47 12.28 -37.33
CA ARG A 369 4.64 13.47 -37.60
C ARG A 369 4.97 14.10 -38.94
N PRO A 370 4.01 14.11 -39.90
CA PRO A 370 4.20 14.75 -41.19
C PRO A 370 4.37 16.28 -41.13
N ASP A 371 3.75 16.93 -40.14
CA ASP A 371 3.74 18.39 -39.94
C ASP A 371 4.92 18.90 -39.09
N ALA A 372 5.94 18.06 -38.87
CA ALA A 372 7.10 18.39 -38.04
C ALA A 372 7.78 19.73 -38.41
N PRO A 373 8.00 20.08 -39.71
CA PRO A 373 8.57 21.38 -40.08
C PRO A 373 7.66 22.56 -39.72
N THR A 374 6.35 22.44 -39.98
CA THR A 374 5.35 23.45 -39.62
C THR A 374 5.40 23.74 -38.13
N ALA A 375 5.39 22.69 -37.31
CA ALA A 375 5.40 22.81 -35.86
C ALA A 375 6.70 23.38 -35.30
N ALA A 376 7.85 22.97 -35.85
CA ALA A 376 9.14 23.52 -35.45
C ALA A 376 9.25 25.02 -35.75
N LEU A 377 8.77 25.47 -36.91
CA LEU A 377 8.76 26.88 -37.28
C LEU A 377 7.78 27.69 -36.41
N ALA A 378 6.58 27.16 -36.17
CA ALA A 378 5.60 27.80 -35.29
C ALA A 378 6.13 27.94 -33.86
N ALA A 379 6.74 26.88 -33.31
CA ALA A 379 7.38 26.89 -32.00
C ALA A 379 8.53 27.90 -31.93
N ALA A 380 9.35 28.01 -32.97
CA ALA A 380 10.44 28.99 -33.01
C ALA A 380 9.93 30.45 -32.94
N ARG A 381 8.86 30.77 -33.69
CA ARG A 381 8.25 32.11 -33.61
C ARG A 381 7.67 32.38 -32.24
N GLU A 382 7.01 31.41 -31.64
CA GLU A 382 6.44 31.57 -30.31
C GLU A 382 7.51 31.71 -29.22
N LEU A 383 8.53 30.85 -29.23
CA LEU A 383 9.67 30.93 -28.30
C LEU A 383 10.32 32.30 -28.35
N ARG A 384 10.53 32.84 -29.54
CA ARG A 384 11.05 34.21 -29.74
C ARG A 384 10.20 35.24 -29.02
N GLU A 385 8.87 35.21 -29.19
CA GLU A 385 7.97 36.20 -28.58
C GLU A 385 7.91 36.09 -27.06
N VAL A 386 7.84 34.86 -26.53
CA VAL A 386 7.72 34.63 -25.08
C VAL A 386 9.05 34.93 -24.37
N LEU A 387 10.17 34.45 -24.90
CA LEU A 387 11.48 34.62 -24.25
C LEU A 387 12.00 36.06 -24.32
N ARG A 388 11.62 36.85 -25.33
CA ARG A 388 11.91 38.30 -25.39
C ARG A 388 11.27 39.10 -24.27
N GLN A 389 10.21 38.59 -23.65
CA GLN A 389 9.53 39.26 -22.54
C GLN A 389 10.22 38.99 -21.19
N VAL A 390 11.15 38.03 -21.13
CA VAL A 390 11.87 37.67 -19.91
C VAL A 390 13.06 38.62 -19.71
N PRO A 391 13.09 39.43 -18.63
CA PRO A 391 14.16 40.39 -18.41
C PRO A 391 15.54 39.72 -18.28
N GLY A 392 16.53 40.26 -18.99
CA GLY A 392 17.90 39.77 -18.91
C GLY A 392 18.14 38.44 -19.64
N LEU A 393 17.22 38.05 -20.53
CA LEU A 393 17.35 36.91 -21.42
C LEU A 393 17.40 37.39 -22.88
N ASP A 394 18.43 36.99 -23.61
CA ASP A 394 18.55 37.16 -25.05
C ASP A 394 18.92 35.80 -25.63
N ILE A 395 18.34 35.42 -26.75
CA ILE A 395 18.40 34.06 -27.30
C ILE A 395 18.59 34.08 -28.81
N GLY A 396 19.29 33.09 -29.34
CA GLY A 396 19.26 32.75 -30.77
C GLY A 396 18.46 31.47 -30.97
N ILE A 397 17.68 31.39 -32.06
CA ILE A 397 16.94 30.20 -32.46
C ILE A 397 17.31 29.81 -33.89
N GLY A 398 17.65 28.54 -34.11
CA GLY A 398 17.90 27.95 -35.42
C GLY A 398 17.00 26.75 -35.67
N VAL A 399 16.34 26.71 -36.84
CA VAL A 399 15.48 25.60 -37.27
C VAL A 399 15.98 24.98 -38.57
N SER A 400 16.02 23.66 -38.66
CA SER A 400 16.29 22.93 -39.90
C SER A 400 15.42 21.68 -39.99
N ALA A 401 15.14 21.21 -41.20
CA ALA A 401 14.44 19.94 -41.43
C ALA A 401 15.11 19.10 -42.51
N GLY A 402 15.05 17.78 -42.34
CA GLY A 402 15.57 16.81 -43.28
C GLY A 402 15.63 15.39 -42.73
N LEU A 403 16.22 14.48 -43.51
CA LEU A 403 16.44 13.10 -43.08
C LEU A 403 17.57 13.01 -42.05
N ALA A 404 17.32 12.30 -40.96
CA ALA A 404 18.28 12.03 -39.91
C ALA A 404 18.02 10.65 -39.29
N VAL A 405 19.01 10.10 -38.59
CA VAL A 405 18.86 8.83 -37.86
C VAL A 405 18.38 9.15 -36.44
N ALA A 406 17.20 8.67 -36.06
CA ALA A 406 16.61 8.82 -34.73
C ALA A 406 16.65 7.49 -33.97
N GLY A 407 17.22 7.47 -32.77
CA GLY A 407 17.29 6.23 -32.00
C GLY A 407 18.17 6.30 -30.76
N ASN A 408 18.34 5.14 -30.11
CA ASN A 408 19.21 5.00 -28.93
C ASN A 408 20.67 4.91 -29.38
N ILE A 409 21.44 5.97 -29.12
CA ILE A 409 22.86 6.04 -29.50
C ILE A 409 23.72 6.05 -28.23
N GLY A 410 24.72 5.17 -28.19
CA GLY A 410 25.68 5.09 -27.09
C GLY A 410 26.21 3.66 -26.89
N ALA A 411 26.61 3.36 -25.65
CA ALA A 411 27.04 2.04 -25.22
C ALA A 411 25.90 1.31 -24.49
N ALA A 412 26.01 -0.02 -24.36
CA ALA A 412 24.95 -0.86 -23.77
C ALA A 412 24.49 -0.43 -22.36
N ASN A 413 25.39 0.17 -21.57
CA ASN A 413 25.11 0.66 -20.22
C ASN A 413 24.92 2.18 -20.13
N ARG A 414 25.03 2.91 -21.24
CA ARG A 414 24.87 4.36 -21.32
C ARG A 414 24.56 4.78 -22.76
N PHE A 415 23.28 5.00 -23.03
CA PHE A 415 22.77 5.47 -24.31
C PHE A 415 21.75 6.59 -24.08
N GLU A 416 21.57 7.40 -25.10
CA GLU A 416 20.55 8.46 -25.12
C GLU A 416 19.73 8.31 -26.40
N TYR A 417 18.41 8.44 -26.30
CA TYR A 417 17.60 8.63 -27.50
C TYR A 417 17.96 9.98 -28.09
N THR A 418 18.42 10.03 -29.33
CA THR A 418 18.84 11.26 -29.99
C THR A 418 18.67 11.15 -31.50
N VAL A 419 18.65 12.30 -32.15
CA VAL A 419 18.74 12.40 -33.61
C VAL A 419 20.17 12.75 -34.00
N ILE A 420 20.69 12.08 -35.03
CA ILE A 420 21.99 12.35 -35.65
C ILE A 420 21.79 12.54 -37.15
N GLY A 421 22.22 13.69 -37.67
CA GLY A 421 22.13 13.97 -39.10
C GLY A 421 22.52 15.39 -39.45
N ASP A 422 22.50 15.67 -40.75
CA ASP A 422 22.78 16.99 -41.32
C ASP A 422 21.85 18.10 -40.77
N PRO A 423 20.53 17.88 -40.55
CA PRO A 423 19.65 18.90 -39.97
C PRO A 423 20.04 19.37 -38.57
N VAL A 424 20.56 18.46 -37.72
CA VAL A 424 21.01 18.80 -36.36
C VAL A 424 22.20 19.76 -36.40
N ASN A 425 23.17 19.47 -37.27
CA ASN A 425 24.33 20.33 -37.47
C ASN A 425 23.93 21.66 -38.11
N GLU A 426 22.97 21.67 -39.04
CA GLU A 426 22.45 22.91 -39.64
C GLU A 426 21.77 23.81 -38.61
N ALA A 427 20.85 23.27 -37.82
CA ALA A 427 20.09 24.01 -36.80
C ALA A 427 21.03 24.65 -35.77
N SER A 428 22.05 23.91 -35.30
CA SER A 428 23.06 24.46 -34.39
C SER A 428 23.82 25.64 -35.02
N ARG A 429 24.21 25.55 -36.29
CA ARG A 429 24.92 26.65 -36.98
C ARG A 429 24.02 27.83 -37.31
N LEU A 430 22.77 27.58 -37.65
CA LEU A 430 21.76 28.63 -37.82
C LEU A 430 21.50 29.38 -36.52
N THR A 431 21.51 28.68 -35.38
CA THR A 431 21.35 29.29 -34.05
C THR A 431 22.49 30.25 -33.75
N GLU A 432 23.74 29.84 -33.98
CA GLU A 432 24.91 30.72 -33.83
C GLU A 432 24.79 31.97 -34.72
N LEU A 433 24.42 31.80 -35.99
CA LEU A 433 24.22 32.93 -36.91
C LEU A 433 23.05 33.82 -36.49
N ALA A 434 21.99 33.25 -35.93
CA ALA A 434 20.81 33.98 -35.48
C ALA A 434 21.13 34.93 -34.32
N LYS A 435 22.19 34.65 -33.53
CA LYS A 435 22.67 35.53 -32.46
C LYS A 435 23.23 36.86 -33.00
N ASP A 436 23.54 36.97 -34.30
CA ASP A 436 23.99 38.24 -34.89
C ASP A 436 22.87 38.96 -35.67
N GLN A 437 21.67 38.38 -35.73
CA GLN A 437 20.55 38.91 -36.49
C GLN A 437 19.54 39.65 -35.60
N PRO A 438 18.96 40.79 -36.05
CA PRO A 438 17.92 41.51 -35.29
C PRO A 438 16.72 40.62 -34.94
N GLY A 439 16.38 39.70 -35.84
CA GLY A 439 15.27 38.77 -35.68
C GLY A 439 15.51 37.69 -34.62
N ARG A 440 16.77 37.37 -34.28
CA ARG A 440 17.17 36.31 -33.33
C ARG A 440 16.67 34.91 -33.67
N THR A 441 16.13 34.71 -34.87
CA THR A 441 15.53 33.45 -35.31
C THR A 441 15.83 33.25 -36.80
N LEU A 442 16.40 32.10 -37.14
CA LEU A 442 16.69 31.69 -38.50
C LEU A 442 16.19 30.26 -38.75
N ALA A 443 15.71 30.02 -39.96
CA ALA A 443 15.36 28.69 -40.44
C ALA A 443 16.11 28.37 -41.75
N SER A 444 16.32 27.09 -42.01
CA SER A 444 16.77 26.64 -43.32
C SER A 444 15.63 26.71 -44.34
N GLY A 445 15.96 26.99 -45.60
CA GLY A 445 15.00 26.94 -46.69
C GLY A 445 14.37 25.55 -46.86
N SER A 446 15.04 24.47 -46.43
CA SER A 446 14.45 23.14 -46.39
C SER A 446 13.32 23.04 -45.36
N ALA A 447 13.52 23.55 -44.14
CA ALA A 447 12.46 23.58 -43.13
C ALA A 447 11.24 24.34 -43.61
N LEU A 448 11.45 25.48 -44.28
CA LEU A 448 10.38 26.27 -44.83
C LEU A 448 9.65 25.56 -45.99
N TYR A 449 10.40 24.98 -46.93
CA TYR A 449 9.85 24.29 -48.09
C TYR A 449 8.92 23.11 -47.71
N PHE A 450 9.24 22.40 -46.63
CA PHE A 450 8.45 21.26 -46.15
C PHE A 450 7.37 21.64 -45.13
N ALA A 451 7.23 22.92 -44.78
CA ALA A 451 6.15 23.39 -43.92
C ALA A 451 4.87 23.65 -44.73
N ASP A 452 3.73 23.72 -44.05
CA ASP A 452 2.46 24.05 -44.68
C ASP A 452 2.45 25.50 -45.19
N GLU A 453 1.71 25.75 -46.29
CA GLU A 453 1.64 27.07 -46.94
C GLU A 453 1.32 28.20 -45.95
N SER A 454 0.39 27.95 -45.02
CA SER A 454 0.00 28.93 -43.99
C SER A 454 1.13 29.32 -43.04
N GLU A 455 2.09 28.44 -42.79
CA GLU A 455 3.28 28.77 -42.00
C GLU A 455 4.33 29.39 -42.91
N GLN A 456 4.48 28.93 -44.16
CA GLN A 456 5.41 29.54 -45.13
C GLN A 456 5.16 31.05 -45.30
N ASP A 457 3.89 31.46 -45.35
CA ASP A 457 3.49 32.86 -45.49
C ASP A 457 3.96 33.77 -44.34
N LYS A 458 4.34 33.20 -43.19
CA LYS A 458 4.81 33.94 -42.02
C LYS A 458 6.33 34.15 -42.01
N TRP A 459 7.03 33.67 -43.03
CA TRP A 459 8.49 33.77 -43.15
C TRP A 459 8.89 34.46 -44.46
N GLU A 460 10.08 35.05 -44.46
CA GLU A 460 10.74 35.61 -45.63
C GLU A 460 12.03 34.85 -45.90
N THR A 461 12.32 34.59 -47.17
CA THR A 461 13.57 33.98 -47.61
C THR A 461 14.58 35.05 -47.99
N GLY A 462 15.85 34.77 -47.69
CA GLY A 462 16.96 35.70 -47.91
C GLY A 462 18.08 35.11 -48.76
N GLU A 463 19.30 35.43 -48.37
CA GLU A 463 20.50 35.01 -49.09
C GLU A 463 20.86 33.55 -48.81
N GLU A 464 21.62 32.96 -49.75
CA GLU A 464 22.26 31.67 -49.54
C GLU A 464 23.62 31.84 -48.88
N VAL A 465 23.77 31.31 -47.67
CA VAL A 465 25.01 31.40 -46.90
C VAL A 465 25.65 30.03 -46.74
N GLN A 466 26.98 29.97 -46.83
CA GLN A 466 27.73 28.77 -46.52
C GLN A 466 28.06 28.72 -45.03
N LEU A 467 27.28 27.93 -44.28
CA LEU A 467 27.50 27.74 -42.84
C LEU A 467 28.79 26.96 -42.57
N ARG A 468 29.45 27.27 -41.45
CA ARG A 468 30.72 26.65 -41.04
C ARG A 468 30.60 25.13 -40.96
N GLY A 469 31.43 24.43 -41.74
CA GLY A 469 31.48 22.96 -41.77
C GLY A 469 30.50 22.31 -42.74
N ARG A 470 29.66 23.09 -43.46
CA ARG A 470 28.77 22.58 -44.51
C ARG A 470 29.34 22.85 -45.90
N ARG A 471 29.20 21.86 -46.79
CA ARG A 471 29.60 21.98 -48.22
C ARG A 471 28.51 22.62 -49.08
N ARG A 472 27.25 22.43 -48.73
CA ARG A 472 26.10 23.02 -49.40
C ARG A 472 25.79 24.38 -48.79
N LYS A 473 25.37 25.34 -49.62
CA LYS A 473 24.81 26.59 -49.14
C LYS A 473 23.43 26.34 -48.55
N THR A 474 23.10 27.10 -47.52
CA THR A 474 21.80 27.07 -46.86
C THR A 474 21.08 28.37 -47.21
N LEU A 475 19.92 28.25 -47.85
CA LEU A 475 19.01 29.38 -48.02
C LEU A 475 18.48 29.77 -46.64
N LEU A 476 18.67 31.03 -46.24
CA LEU A 476 18.19 31.51 -44.96
C LEU A 476 16.72 31.93 -45.06
N ALA A 477 15.97 31.71 -43.99
CA ALA A 477 14.64 32.28 -43.79
C ALA A 477 14.52 32.88 -42.38
N TRP A 478 13.76 33.96 -42.24
CA TRP A 478 13.45 34.60 -40.96
C TRP A 478 11.94 34.92 -40.85
N PRO A 479 11.38 35.02 -39.63
CA PRO A 479 9.99 35.36 -39.44
C PRO A 479 9.69 36.78 -39.93
N LYS A 480 8.55 36.98 -40.60
CA LYS A 480 8.01 38.32 -40.88
C LYS A 480 7.72 39.04 -39.58
N GLU A 481 8.02 40.33 -39.54
CA GLU A 481 7.69 41.15 -38.39
C GLU A 481 6.17 41.25 -38.27
N SER A 482 5.62 40.92 -37.10
CA SER A 482 4.19 41.08 -36.88
C SER A 482 3.89 42.57 -36.86
N VAL A 483 3.15 43.04 -37.88
CA VAL A 483 2.53 44.37 -37.83
C VAL A 483 1.53 44.32 -36.68
N ARG A 484 1.93 44.73 -35.48
CA ARG A 484 0.96 45.07 -34.44
C ARG A 484 0.17 46.25 -35.00
N HIS A 485 -1.13 46.05 -35.25
CA HIS A 485 -2.06 47.15 -35.50
C HIS A 485 -2.00 48.09 -34.29
N THR A 486 -1.25 49.17 -34.44
CA THR A 486 -1.27 50.33 -33.56
C THR A 486 -2.57 51.10 -33.83
N GLU A 487 -3.73 50.51 -33.53
CA GLU A 487 -5.04 51.16 -33.72
C GLU A 487 -5.70 51.64 -32.41
N GLU A 488 -5.00 51.58 -31.28
CA GLU A 488 -5.54 52.06 -29.99
C GLU A 488 -4.98 53.42 -29.53
N ALA A 489 -4.10 54.08 -30.29
CA ALA A 489 -3.55 55.39 -29.89
C ALA A 489 -4.30 56.61 -30.47
N ASP A 490 -5.13 56.46 -31.51
CA ASP A 490 -5.84 57.59 -32.15
C ASP A 490 -7.33 57.70 -31.75
N ALA A 491 -7.86 56.77 -30.97
CA ALA A 491 -9.26 56.79 -30.54
C ALA A 491 -9.52 57.66 -29.29
N GLU A 492 -8.49 58.03 -28.52
CA GLU A 492 -8.65 58.88 -27.33
C GLU A 492 -8.58 60.39 -27.62
N THR A 493 -8.06 60.83 -28.78
CA THR A 493 -7.96 62.26 -29.10
C THR A 493 -9.28 62.84 -29.65
N VAL A 494 -10.21 62.01 -30.15
CA VAL A 494 -11.48 62.49 -30.76
C VAL A 494 -12.66 62.52 -29.76
N ARG A 495 -12.52 61.95 -28.55
CA ARG A 495 -13.60 61.95 -27.54
C ARG A 495 -13.57 63.09 -26.51
N SER A 496 -12.68 64.08 -26.64
CA SER A 496 -12.61 65.23 -25.73
C SER A 496 -13.18 66.55 -26.26
N LEU A 497 -13.84 66.56 -27.43
CA LEU A 497 -14.49 67.75 -28.00
C LEU A 497 -15.92 67.46 -28.48
N GLY A 498 -16.79 67.05 -27.56
CA GLY A 498 -18.24 66.91 -27.79
C GLY A 498 -19.04 67.24 -26.55
#